data_AF-T0YBX5-F1
#
_entry.id   AF-T0YBX5-F1
#
_cell.length_a   1.000
_cell.length_b   1.000
_cell.length_c   1.000
_cell.angle_alpha   90.00
_cell.angle_beta   90.00
_cell.angle_gamma   90.00
#
_symmetry.space_group_name_H-M   'P 1'
#
loop_
_entity.id
_entity.type
_entity.pdbx_description
1 polymer ?
#
loop_
_entity_poly.entity_id
_entity_poly.type
_entity_poly.pdbx_seq_one_letter_code
_entity_poly.pdbx_strand_id
1 'polypeptide(L)'
;LNTVPNQIAIIGHTDAHQYPRLARYTNWELSADRANAARRALVQGGLDADKVARVVGLASTVLFDKVNPYSPVNRRISIIVMTRREAESALRADTGSSNPPWSAPPVTARRPAPPR
;
A
#
# COMPACT_ATOMS: atom_id res chain seq x y z
N LEU A 1 -0.81 -5.61 -20.13
CA LEU A 1 -0.10 -4.96 -19.01
C LEU A 1 1.37 -5.32 -18.93
N ASN A 2 1.76 -6.57 -19.25
CA ASN A 2 3.19 -6.96 -19.26
C ASN A 2 3.99 -6.38 -20.44
N THR A 3 3.32 -5.95 -21.50
CA THR A 3 3.94 -5.39 -22.71
C THR A 3 4.60 -4.03 -22.52
N VAL A 4 4.34 -3.36 -21.40
CA VAL A 4 4.96 -2.08 -21.03
C VAL A 4 5.73 -2.25 -19.71
N PRO A 5 6.79 -1.47 -19.44
CA PRO A 5 7.59 -1.66 -18.22
C PRO A 5 6.93 -1.10 -16.95
N ASN A 6 5.83 -0.34 -17.08
CA ASN A 6 5.21 0.39 -15.99
C ASN A 6 4.65 -0.52 -14.89
N GLN A 7 4.93 -0.19 -13.63
CA GLN A 7 4.29 -0.85 -12.50
C GLN A 7 2.84 -0.37 -12.33
N ILE A 8 2.06 -1.13 -11.58
CA ILE A 8 0.66 -0.82 -11.27
C ILE A 8 0.43 -0.67 -9.76
N ALA A 9 -0.53 0.19 -9.43
CA ALA A 9 -1.14 0.26 -8.12
C ALA A 9 -2.56 -0.30 -8.18
N ILE A 10 -2.96 -1.07 -7.17
CA ILE A 10 -4.32 -1.60 -7.05
C ILE A 10 -4.95 -1.05 -5.78
N ILE A 11 -6.10 -0.39 -5.91
CA ILE A 11 -6.76 0.31 -4.82
C ILE A 11 -8.20 -0.19 -4.67
N GLY A 12 -8.56 -0.60 -3.47
CA GLY A 12 -9.93 -1.01 -3.14
C GLY A 12 -10.72 0.12 -2.49
N HIS A 13 -11.98 0.23 -2.89
CA HIS A 13 -12.94 1.18 -2.32
C HIS A 13 -14.25 0.48 -1.96
N THR A 14 -14.89 0.96 -0.89
CA THR A 14 -16.26 0.60 -0.51
C THR A 14 -17.16 1.83 -0.61
N ASP A 15 -18.46 1.61 -0.49
CA ASP A 15 -19.40 2.68 -0.19
C ASP A 15 -19.41 2.97 1.32
N ALA A 16 -20.24 3.93 1.74
CA ALA A 16 -20.37 4.33 3.13
C ALA A 16 -21.26 3.41 3.99
N HIS A 17 -21.83 2.32 3.44
CA HIS A 17 -22.56 1.38 4.27
C HIS A 17 -21.61 0.72 5.26
N GLN A 18 -21.99 0.66 6.53
CA GLN A 18 -21.22 -0.08 7.51
C GLN A 18 -21.21 -1.57 7.15
N TYR A 19 -20.03 -2.17 7.13
CA TYR A 19 -19.93 -3.60 6.88
C TYR A 19 -20.52 -4.38 8.07
N PRO A 20 -21.51 -5.26 7.86
CA PRO A 20 -22.34 -5.78 8.95
C PRO A 20 -21.70 -6.91 9.79
N ARG A 21 -20.39 -7.16 9.69
CA ARG A 21 -19.74 -8.32 10.34
C ARG A 21 -19.08 -7.91 11.67
N LEU A 22 -19.21 -8.78 12.68
CA LEU A 22 -18.65 -8.69 14.05
C LEU A 22 -17.46 -7.72 14.18
N ALA A 23 -17.69 -6.59 14.84
CA ALA A 23 -16.87 -5.47 15.34
C ALA A 23 -15.41 -5.23 14.85
N ARG A 24 -14.64 -6.25 14.50
CA ARG A 24 -13.22 -6.16 14.10
C ARG A 24 -13.01 -6.07 12.59
N TYR A 25 -13.98 -6.46 11.77
CA TYR A 25 -13.84 -6.40 10.31
C TYR A 25 -14.73 -5.30 9.75
N THR A 26 -14.11 -4.32 9.13
CA THR A 26 -14.74 -3.09 8.67
C THR A 26 -14.54 -2.90 7.18
N ASN A 27 -14.99 -1.75 6.66
CA ASN A 27 -14.72 -1.35 5.29
C ASN A 27 -13.22 -1.22 4.98
N TRP A 28 -12.37 -1.00 6.00
CA TRP A 28 -10.92 -0.96 5.83
C TRP A 28 -10.40 -2.32 5.38
N GLU A 29 -10.65 -3.37 6.15
CA GLU A 29 -10.25 -4.74 5.82
C GLU A 29 -10.89 -5.19 4.51
N LEU A 30 -12.20 -4.92 4.31
CA LEU A 30 -12.90 -5.28 3.09
C LEU A 30 -12.25 -4.69 1.84
N SER A 31 -11.89 -3.40 1.90
CA SER A 31 -11.29 -2.71 0.77
C SER A 31 -9.90 -3.26 0.43
N ALA A 32 -9.07 -3.54 1.43
CA ALA A 32 -7.75 -4.13 1.25
C ALA A 32 -7.83 -5.56 0.72
N ASP A 33 -8.74 -6.38 1.24
CA ASP A 33 -8.94 -7.77 0.81
C ASP A 33 -9.42 -7.85 -0.64
N ARG A 34 -10.35 -6.97 -1.04
CA ARG A 34 -10.80 -6.89 -2.44
C ARG A 34 -9.67 -6.46 -3.38
N ALA A 35 -8.83 -5.52 -2.97
CA ALA A 35 -7.66 -5.11 -3.75
C ALA A 35 -6.66 -6.27 -3.91
N ASN A 36 -6.40 -7.02 -2.84
CA ASN A 36 -5.56 -8.22 -2.89
C ASN A 36 -6.18 -9.38 -3.69
N ALA A 37 -7.51 -9.54 -3.66
CA ALA A 37 -8.21 -10.49 -4.51
C ALA A 37 -8.03 -10.16 -5.99
N ALA A 38 -8.17 -8.87 -6.35
CA ALA A 38 -7.87 -8.40 -7.71
C ALA A 38 -6.40 -8.64 -8.10
N ARG A 39 -5.45 -8.37 -7.19
CA ARG A 39 -4.03 -8.68 -7.41
C ARG A 39 -3.82 -10.16 -7.77
N ARG A 40 -4.37 -11.08 -6.97
CA ARG A 40 -4.25 -12.52 -7.19
C ARG A 40 -4.89 -12.93 -8.53
N ALA A 41 -6.06 -12.39 -8.85
CA ALA A 41 -6.74 -12.67 -10.12
C ALA A 41 -5.94 -12.18 -11.34
N LEU A 42 -5.32 -11.00 -11.27
CA LEU A 42 -4.46 -10.48 -12.34
C LEU A 42 -3.22 -11.36 -12.54
N VAL A 43 -2.56 -11.77 -11.45
CA VAL A 43 -1.38 -12.65 -11.53
C VAL A 43 -1.76 -14.02 -12.08
N GLN A 44 -2.88 -14.59 -11.63
CA GLN A 44 -3.41 -15.84 -12.19
C GLN A 44 -3.75 -15.72 -13.68
N GLY A 45 -4.20 -14.53 -14.10
CA GLY A 45 -4.43 -14.18 -15.51
C GLY A 45 -3.15 -13.88 -16.32
N GLY A 46 -1.96 -14.06 -15.72
CA GLY A 46 -0.68 -13.92 -16.41
C GLY A 46 0.03 -12.58 -16.21
N LEU A 47 -0.44 -11.69 -15.32
CA LEU A 47 0.34 -10.50 -14.94
C LEU A 47 1.59 -10.94 -14.16
N ASP A 48 2.76 -10.41 -14.52
CA ASP A 48 3.98 -10.67 -13.75
C ASP A 48 3.82 -10.10 -12.32
N ALA A 49 4.14 -10.89 -11.30
CA ALA A 49 3.89 -10.52 -9.90
C ALA A 49 4.59 -9.21 -9.50
N ASP A 50 5.81 -8.98 -10.01
CA ASP A 50 6.65 -7.81 -9.73
C ASP A 50 6.13 -6.52 -10.36
N LYS A 51 5.10 -6.61 -11.21
CA LYS A 51 4.43 -5.43 -11.78
C LYS A 51 3.58 -4.71 -10.75
N VAL A 52 3.17 -5.37 -9.68
CA VAL A 52 2.33 -4.77 -8.64
C VAL A 52 3.22 -4.08 -7.63
N ALA A 53 3.30 -2.75 -7.72
CA ALA A 53 4.12 -1.96 -6.80
C ALA A 53 3.43 -1.73 -5.45
N ARG A 54 2.10 -1.58 -5.45
CA ARG A 54 1.35 -1.31 -4.22
C ARG A 54 -0.09 -1.81 -4.27
N VAL A 55 -0.60 -2.20 -3.10
CA VAL A 55 -2.00 -2.55 -2.86
C VAL A 55 -2.50 -1.71 -1.69
N VAL A 56 -3.63 -1.01 -1.88
CA VAL A 56 -4.15 -0.06 -0.88
C VAL A 56 -5.65 -0.31 -0.64
N GLY A 57 -6.06 -0.32 0.63
CA GLY A 57 -7.47 -0.26 1.02
C GLY A 57 -7.83 1.13 1.51
N LEU A 58 -8.85 1.76 0.92
CA LEU A 58 -9.29 3.12 1.27
C LEU A 58 -10.68 3.19 1.92
N ALA A 59 -11.33 2.05 2.17
CA ALA A 59 -12.71 2.01 2.67
C ALA A 59 -13.61 2.99 1.89
N SER A 60 -14.39 3.81 2.60
CA SER A 60 -15.28 4.85 2.07
C SER A 60 -14.67 6.25 2.11
N THR A 61 -13.35 6.40 2.28
CA THR A 61 -12.69 7.71 2.40
C THR A 61 -12.58 8.47 1.07
N VAL A 62 -12.61 7.75 -0.05
CA VAL A 62 -12.54 8.33 -1.41
C VAL A 62 -13.70 7.81 -2.27
N LEU A 63 -14.83 8.52 -2.19
CA LEU A 63 -16.05 8.23 -2.94
C LEU A 63 -15.95 8.72 -4.39
N PHE A 64 -16.47 7.92 -5.32
CA PHE A 64 -16.61 8.31 -6.72
C PHE A 64 -17.83 9.21 -6.89
N ASP A 65 -18.98 8.74 -6.40
CA ASP A 65 -20.18 9.55 -6.24
C ASP A 65 -20.19 10.14 -4.82
N LYS A 66 -19.80 11.42 -4.75
CA LYS A 66 -19.79 12.19 -3.50
C LYS A 66 -21.19 12.68 -3.09
N VAL A 67 -22.13 12.75 -4.03
CA VAL A 67 -23.50 13.19 -3.78
C VAL A 67 -24.28 12.08 -3.08
N ASN A 68 -24.08 10.84 -3.51
CA ASN A 68 -24.64 9.66 -2.85
C ASN A 68 -23.53 8.71 -2.34
N PRO A 69 -23.07 8.88 -1.08
CA PRO A 69 -22.06 8.02 -0.46
C PRO A 69 -22.39 6.53 -0.41
N TYR A 70 -23.68 6.19 -0.45
CA TYR A 70 -24.21 4.83 -0.40
C TYR A 70 -24.35 4.19 -1.78
N SER A 71 -24.04 4.93 -2.85
CA SER A 71 -24.16 4.46 -4.22
C SER A 71 -23.28 3.24 -4.49
N PRO A 72 -23.81 2.18 -5.15
CA PRO A 72 -23.04 1.01 -5.58
C PRO A 72 -21.76 1.32 -6.38
N VAL A 73 -21.75 2.44 -7.12
CA VAL A 73 -20.59 2.86 -7.92
C VAL A 73 -19.35 3.15 -7.06
N ASN A 74 -19.53 3.45 -5.78
CA ASN A 74 -18.43 3.66 -4.85
C ASN A 74 -17.66 2.36 -4.55
N ARG A 75 -18.29 1.18 -4.73
CA ARG A 75 -17.69 -0.14 -4.50
C ARG A 75 -16.82 -0.61 -5.67
N ARG A 76 -15.69 0.07 -5.92
CA ARG A 76 -14.82 -0.17 -7.10
C ARG A 76 -13.40 -0.66 -6.75
N ILE A 77 -12.74 -1.25 -7.74
CA ILE A 77 -11.29 -1.49 -7.76
C ILE A 77 -10.65 -0.56 -8.79
N SER A 78 -9.69 0.25 -8.37
CA SER A 78 -8.91 1.11 -9.26
C SER A 78 -7.58 0.45 -9.57
N ILE A 79 -7.24 0.28 -10.85
CA ILE A 79 -5.93 -0.20 -11.31
C ILE A 79 -5.25 0.96 -12.03
N ILE A 80 -4.16 1.47 -11.47
CA ILE A 80 -3.45 2.62 -12.00
C ILE A 80 -2.13 2.13 -12.59
N VAL A 81 -1.91 2.37 -13.88
CA VAL A 81 -0.60 2.18 -14.52
C VAL A 81 0.24 3.41 -14.21
N MET A 82 1.29 3.24 -13.42
CA MET A 82 2.08 4.35 -12.91
C MET A 82 3.20 4.71 -13.89
N THR A 83 3.44 6.00 -14.04
CA THR A 83 4.72 6.48 -14.58
C THR A 83 5.87 6.08 -13.64
N ARG A 84 7.10 6.06 -14.15
CA ARG A 84 8.29 5.75 -13.33
C ARG A 84 8.37 6.67 -12.09
N ARG A 85 8.11 7.97 -12.28
CA ARG A 85 8.15 8.97 -11.19
C ARG A 85 7.11 8.69 -10.11
N GLU A 86 5.90 8.29 -10.48
CA GLU A 86 4.84 7.97 -9.50
C GLU A 86 5.16 6.70 -8.71
N ALA A 87 5.70 5.68 -9.36
CA ALA A 87 6.12 4.45 -8.70
C ALA A 87 7.24 4.72 -7.67
N GLU A 88 8.27 5.47 -8.06
CA GLU A 88 9.36 5.87 -7.16
C GLU A 88 8.86 6.74 -6.00
N SER A 89 7.95 7.68 -6.27
CA SER A 89 7.40 8.58 -5.23
C SER A 89 6.55 7.80 -4.23
N ALA A 90 5.75 6.83 -4.68
CA ALA A 90 4.97 5.96 -3.81
C ALA A 90 5.89 5.14 -2.89
N LEU A 91 6.93 4.52 -3.44
CA LEU A 91 7.89 3.74 -2.65
C LEU A 91 8.58 4.61 -1.59
N ARG A 92 9.03 5.81 -1.95
CA ARG A 92 9.66 6.75 -1.01
C ARG A 92 8.73 7.20 0.11
N ALA A 93 7.45 7.41 -0.19
CA ALA A 93 6.47 7.78 0.82
C ALA A 93 6.27 6.67 1.86
N ASP A 94 6.28 5.41 1.42
CA ASP A 94 6.03 4.26 2.28
C ASP A 94 7.27 3.86 3.11
N THR A 95 8.49 3.96 2.56
CA THR A 95 9.71 3.56 3.27
C THR A 95 10.23 4.64 4.23
N GLY A 96 9.67 5.85 4.17
CA GLY A 96 10.26 7.04 4.77
C GLY A 96 11.62 7.38 4.14
N SER A 97 12.04 8.64 4.19
CA SER A 97 13.42 8.99 3.89
C SER A 97 14.34 8.23 4.85
N SER A 98 15.07 7.24 4.35
CA SER A 98 16.02 6.47 5.13
C SER A 98 17.10 7.38 5.72
N ASN A 99 16.99 7.71 7.00
CA ASN A 99 18.19 7.91 7.80
C ASN A 99 18.85 6.52 7.91
N PRO A 100 20.15 6.34 7.61
CA PRO A 100 20.78 5.02 7.71
C PRO A 100 20.61 4.43 9.11
N PRO A 101 20.53 3.09 9.24
CA PRO A 101 20.33 2.44 10.52
C PRO A 101 21.53 2.74 11.41
N TRP A 102 21.28 3.48 12.49
CA TRP A 102 22.12 3.61 13.68
C TRP A 102 23.64 3.73 13.40
N SER A 103 24.15 4.96 13.29
CA SER A 103 25.56 5.19 13.61
C SER A 103 25.76 4.83 15.09
N ALA A 104 26.42 3.69 15.33
CA ALA A 104 26.79 3.26 16.66
C ALA A 104 27.52 4.41 17.39
N PRO A 105 27.17 4.74 18.65
CA PRO A 105 27.94 5.73 19.40
C PRO A 105 29.41 5.27 19.43
N PRO A 106 30.38 6.19 19.27
CA PRO A 106 31.78 5.81 19.30
C PRO A 106 32.07 5.18 20.67
N VAL A 107 32.49 3.91 20.66
CA VAL A 107 33.01 3.25 21.84
C VAL A 107 34.21 4.07 22.29
N THR A 108 34.05 4.82 23.36
CA THR A 108 35.16 5.46 24.06
C THR A 108 36.04 4.34 24.59
N ALA A 109 37.19 4.13 23.95
CA ALA A 109 38.20 3.19 24.42
C ALA A 109 38.57 3.57 25.87
N ARG A 110 38.18 2.75 26.85
CA ARG A 110 38.65 2.89 28.23
C ARG A 110 40.17 2.72 28.22
N ARG A 111 40.88 3.80 28.54
CA ARG A 111 42.33 3.78 28.77
C ARG A 111 42.62 2.81 29.93
N PRO A 112 43.56 1.85 29.79
CA PRO A 112 43.92 1.00 30.92
C PRO A 112 44.68 1.82 31.97
N ALA A 113 44.39 1.56 33.25
CA ALA A 113 45.07 2.18 34.39
C ALA A 113 46.50 1.62 34.53
N PRO A 114 47.46 2.43 35.00
CA PRO A 114 48.84 1.97 35.18
C PRO A 114 48.98 1.05 36.40
N PRO A 115 49.89 0.06 36.35
CA PRO A 115 50.15 -0.82 37.49
C PRO A 115 50.92 -0.10 38.60
N ARG A 116 50.69 -0.49 39.85
CA ARG A 116 51.51 -0.15 41.02
C ARG A 116 52.65 -1.13 41.18
#